data_AF-A0AA96V8J9-F1
#
_entry.id   AF-A0AA96V8J9-F1
#
_cell.length_a   1.000
_cell.length_b   1.000
_cell.length_c   1.000
_cell.angle_alpha   90.00
_cell.angle_beta   90.00
_cell.angle_gamma   90.00
#
_symmetry.space_group_name_H-M   'P 1'
#
loop_
_entity.id
_entity.type
_entity.pdbx_description
1 polymer ?
#
loop_
_entity_poly.entity_id
_entity_poly.type
_entity_poly.pdbx_seq_one_letter_code
_entity_poly.pdbx_strand_id
1 'polypeptide(L)'
;MLYLPGVTKSTRTRFQAHSRAFKRGEYYILQPDQASKGIRVELWPWKYSESEEYEKNKHLVLEDAEKQLSSMRVFVTEEPDPRFRKRIESAIANNLYNSKESWSELIDRGMNVDDPIWEDYGETPIEIKNNCEHKIYGLPEILKLY
;
A
#
# COMPACT_ATOMS: atom_id res chain seq x y z
N MET A 1 7.30 3.70 -6.05
CA MET A 1 7.06 3.84 -4.61
C MET A 1 6.07 2.78 -4.17
N LEU A 2 6.25 2.17 -3.01
CA LEU A 2 5.25 1.30 -2.40
C LEU A 2 4.11 2.13 -1.79
N TYR A 3 2.88 1.79 -2.13
CA TYR A 3 1.68 2.49 -1.68
C TYR A 3 0.74 1.58 -0.88
N LEU A 4 0.45 0.37 -1.39
CA LEU A 4 -0.45 -0.59 -0.74
C LEU A 4 0.25 -1.94 -0.53
N PRO A 5 0.94 -2.16 0.60
CA PRO A 5 1.38 -3.50 0.98
C PRO A 5 0.19 -4.38 1.39
N GLY A 6 0.29 -5.69 1.17
CA GLY A 6 -0.85 -6.59 1.35
C GLY A 6 -0.49 -8.07 1.30
N VAL A 7 -0.99 -8.87 2.25
CA VAL A 7 -0.98 -10.34 2.16
C VAL A 7 -2.28 -10.86 1.54
N THR A 8 -2.17 -11.85 0.64
CA THR A 8 -3.33 -12.53 0.05
C THR A 8 -3.06 -14.01 -0.23
N LYS A 9 -4.13 -14.81 -0.30
CA LYS A 9 -4.11 -16.18 -0.80
C LYS A 9 -4.29 -16.27 -2.32
N SER A 10 -4.89 -15.24 -2.92
CA SER A 10 -5.15 -15.15 -4.36
C SER A 10 -4.93 -13.73 -4.82
N THR A 11 -3.87 -13.53 -5.61
CA THR A 11 -3.57 -12.23 -6.23
C THR A 11 -4.70 -11.77 -7.13
N ARG A 12 -5.26 -12.67 -7.95
CA ARG A 12 -6.37 -12.35 -8.85
C ARG A 12 -7.59 -11.82 -8.10
N THR A 13 -8.01 -12.52 -7.04
CA THR A 13 -9.18 -12.12 -6.26
C THR A 13 -8.94 -10.80 -5.54
N ARG A 14 -7.76 -10.63 -4.93
CA ARG A 14 -7.38 -9.40 -4.22
C ARG A 14 -7.32 -8.22 -5.17
N PHE A 15 -6.71 -8.38 -6.34
CA PHE A 15 -6.60 -7.34 -7.36
C PHE A 15 -7.97 -6.86 -7.82
N GLN A 16 -8.90 -7.80 -8.10
CA GLN A 16 -10.28 -7.45 -8.48
C GLN A 16 -11.04 -6.75 -7.35
N ALA A 17 -10.87 -7.21 -6.10
CA ALA A 17 -11.52 -6.59 -4.95
C ALA A 17 -11.07 -5.13 -4.75
N HIS A 18 -9.76 -4.89 -4.75
CA HIS A 18 -9.18 -3.55 -4.64
C HIS A 18 -9.60 -2.65 -5.81
N SER A 19 -9.50 -3.15 -7.05
CA SER A 19 -9.93 -2.38 -8.23
C SER A 19 -11.40 -1.94 -8.15
N ARG A 20 -12.29 -2.82 -7.67
CA ARG A 20 -13.71 -2.47 -7.49
C ARG A 20 -13.91 -1.45 -6.38
N ALA A 21 -13.20 -1.59 -5.27
CA ALA A 21 -13.29 -0.66 -4.14
C ALA A 21 -12.83 0.76 -4.53
N PHE A 22 -11.73 0.89 -5.29
CA PHE A 22 -11.33 2.17 -5.89
C PHE A 22 -12.45 2.79 -6.72
N LYS A 23 -13.03 2.01 -7.64
CA LYS A 23 -14.13 2.46 -8.51
C LYS A 23 -15.44 2.76 -7.76
N ARG A 24 -15.58 2.28 -6.52
CA ARG A 24 -16.72 2.58 -5.66
C ARG A 24 -16.49 3.80 -4.76
N GLY A 25 -15.31 4.42 -4.76
CA GLY A 25 -14.99 5.54 -3.88
C GLY A 25 -14.69 5.11 -2.43
N GLU A 26 -14.23 3.87 -2.23
CA GLU A 26 -13.87 3.33 -0.91
C GLU A 26 -12.40 3.58 -0.53
N TYR A 27 -11.60 4.11 -1.46
CA TYR A 27 -10.19 4.47 -1.29
C TYR A 27 -9.97 5.96 -1.50
N TYR A 28 -8.88 6.51 -0.97
CA TYR A 28 -8.37 7.80 -1.44
C TYR A 28 -8.04 7.70 -2.93
N ILE A 29 -8.47 8.71 -3.69
CA ILE A 29 -8.03 8.87 -5.08
C ILE A 29 -7.02 10.00 -5.12
N LEU A 30 -5.79 9.68 -5.51
CA LEU A 30 -4.66 10.59 -5.56
C LEU A 30 -4.40 11.05 -7.00
N GLN A 31 -3.90 12.26 -7.16
CA GLN A 31 -3.44 12.74 -8.46
C GLN A 31 -2.16 11.99 -8.88
N PRO A 32 -2.19 11.16 -9.96
CA PRO A 32 -1.08 10.25 -10.28
C PRO A 32 0.26 10.97 -10.52
N ASP A 33 0.23 12.11 -11.22
CA ASP A 33 1.44 12.88 -11.54
C ASP A 33 2.14 13.42 -10.29
N GLN A 34 1.38 13.82 -9.28
CA GLN A 34 1.92 14.31 -8.00
C GLN A 34 2.41 13.14 -7.14
N ALA A 35 1.63 12.06 -7.08
CA ALA A 35 2.02 10.85 -6.37
C ALA A 35 3.33 10.26 -6.91
N SER A 36 3.57 10.33 -8.23
CA SER A 36 4.83 9.89 -8.84
C SER A 36 6.06 10.67 -8.35
N LYS A 37 5.85 11.91 -7.88
CA LYS A 37 6.88 12.80 -7.32
C LYS A 37 6.99 12.71 -5.81
N GLY A 38 6.24 11.81 -5.17
CA GLY A 38 6.24 11.70 -3.71
C GLY A 38 5.40 12.78 -3.02
N ILE A 39 4.41 13.38 -3.71
CA ILE A 39 3.54 14.44 -3.18
C ILE A 39 2.11 13.91 -3.11
N ARG A 40 1.52 13.92 -1.91
CA ARG A 40 0.12 13.53 -1.71
C ARG A 40 -0.81 14.68 -2.10
N VAL A 41 -1.55 14.49 -3.18
CA VAL A 41 -2.66 15.36 -3.59
C VAL A 41 -3.89 14.48 -3.75
N GLU A 42 -4.86 14.69 -2.88
CA GLU A 42 -6.13 13.96 -2.87
C GLU A 42 -7.12 14.63 -3.82
N LEU A 43 -7.60 13.89 -4.81
CA LEU A 43 -8.72 14.31 -5.67
C LEU A 43 -10.05 13.96 -5.00
N TRP A 44 -10.11 12.77 -4.37
CA TRP A 44 -11.28 12.29 -3.64
C TRP A 44 -10.86 11.66 -2.31
N PRO A 45 -11.55 11.97 -1.19
CA PRO A 45 -11.18 11.46 0.13
C PRO A 45 -11.57 9.99 0.30
N TRP A 46 -11.02 9.36 1.34
CA TRP A 46 -11.41 8.00 1.73
C TRP A 46 -12.90 7.91 2.05
N LYS A 47 -13.52 6.80 1.62
CA LYS A 47 -14.95 6.54 1.77
C LYS A 47 -15.83 7.68 1.26
N TYR A 48 -15.40 8.37 0.20
CA TYR A 48 -16.21 9.40 -0.44
C TYR A 48 -17.57 8.87 -0.89
N SER A 49 -17.71 7.55 -1.12
CA SER A 49 -18.98 6.87 -1.35
C SER A 49 -20.05 7.11 -0.28
N GLU A 50 -19.65 7.45 0.95
CA GLU A 50 -20.56 7.75 2.07
C GLU A 50 -21.04 9.23 2.04
N SER A 51 -20.52 10.05 1.13
CA SER A 51 -20.91 11.46 0.95
C SER A 51 -22.23 11.62 0.19
N GLU A 52 -23.03 12.62 0.58
CA GLU A 52 -24.23 13.04 -0.15
C GLU A 52 -23.93 13.51 -1.58
N GLU A 53 -22.70 13.96 -1.85
CA GLU A 53 -22.27 14.45 -3.16
C GLU A 53 -21.80 13.35 -4.10
N TYR A 54 -21.58 12.13 -3.59
CA TYR A 54 -20.99 11.04 -4.35
C TYR A 54 -21.74 10.75 -5.64
N GLU A 55 -23.07 10.63 -5.58
CA GLU A 55 -23.86 10.28 -6.77
C GLU A 55 -23.82 11.36 -7.86
N LYS A 56 -23.56 12.63 -7.50
CA LYS A 56 -23.35 13.72 -8.49
C LYS A 56 -21.98 13.59 -9.17
N ASN A 57 -20.96 13.20 -8.41
CA ASN A 57 -19.57 13.19 -8.84
C ASN A 57 -19.05 11.80 -9.26
N LYS A 58 -19.88 10.77 -9.17
CA LYS A 58 -19.53 9.35 -9.39
C LYS A 58 -18.78 9.08 -10.70
N HIS A 59 -19.16 9.77 -11.77
CA HIS A 59 -18.50 9.63 -13.07
C HIS A 59 -17.05 10.15 -13.03
N LEU A 60 -16.80 11.27 -12.35
CA LEU A 60 -15.44 11.82 -12.15
C LEU A 60 -14.61 10.93 -11.24
N VAL A 61 -15.20 10.45 -10.14
CA VAL A 61 -14.56 9.49 -9.22
C VAL A 61 -14.10 8.25 -9.98
N LEU A 62 -14.97 7.69 -10.84
CA LEU A 62 -14.65 6.53 -11.65
C LEU A 62 -13.50 6.82 -12.63
N GLU A 63 -13.54 7.95 -13.33
CA GLU A 63 -12.51 8.37 -14.28
C GLU A 63 -11.15 8.51 -13.59
N ASP A 64 -11.09 9.20 -12.45
CA ASP A 64 -9.86 9.42 -11.71
C ASP A 64 -9.34 8.14 -11.04
N ALA A 65 -10.24 7.27 -10.57
CA ALA A 65 -9.88 5.94 -10.08
C ALA A 65 -9.20 5.10 -11.17
N GLU A 66 -9.69 5.14 -12.41
CA GLU A 66 -9.08 4.43 -13.54
C GLU A 66 -7.72 4.99 -13.92
N LYS A 67 -7.54 6.32 -13.88
CA LYS A 67 -6.23 6.97 -14.08
C LYS A 67 -5.23 6.53 -13.01
N GLN A 68 -5.63 6.52 -11.74
CA GLN A 68 -4.73 6.05 -10.67
C GLN A 68 -4.40 4.56 -10.84
N LEU A 69 -5.41 3.69 -11.02
CA LEU A 69 -5.19 2.25 -11.18
C LEU A 69 -4.26 1.92 -12.37
N SER A 70 -4.40 2.62 -13.49
CA SER A 70 -3.54 2.42 -14.67
C SER A 70 -2.11 2.92 -14.49
N SER A 71 -1.88 3.89 -13.61
CA SER A 71 -0.54 4.38 -13.25
C SER A 71 0.23 3.43 -12.32
N MET A 72 -0.49 2.54 -11.60
CA MET A 72 0.11 1.66 -10.61
C MET A 72 0.88 0.49 -11.24
N ARG A 73 1.79 -0.08 -10.45
CA ARG A 73 2.49 -1.34 -10.75
C ARG A 73 2.30 -2.29 -9.58
N VAL A 74 2.09 -3.57 -9.88
CA VAL A 74 1.88 -4.61 -8.87
C VAL A 74 3.11 -5.50 -8.84
N PHE A 75 3.69 -5.64 -7.64
CA PHE A 75 4.78 -6.55 -7.36
C PHE A 75 4.23 -7.69 -6.51
N VAL A 76 4.60 -8.93 -6.84
CA VAL A 76 4.10 -10.14 -6.15
C VAL A 76 5.30 -11.02 -5.83
N THR A 77 5.31 -11.55 -4.62
CA THR A 77 6.25 -12.60 -4.21
C THR A 77 5.46 -13.73 -3.57
N GLU A 78 5.95 -14.95 -3.73
CA GLU A 78 5.39 -16.13 -3.08
C GLU A 78 6.25 -16.45 -1.85
N GLU A 79 5.59 -16.68 -0.72
CA GLU A 79 6.22 -17.11 0.52
C GLU A 79 5.32 -18.17 1.13
N PRO A 80 5.70 -19.45 1.25
CA PRO A 80 4.80 -20.48 1.75
C PRO A 80 4.34 -20.25 3.20
N ASP A 81 5.18 -19.67 4.07
CA ASP A 81 4.88 -19.50 5.48
C ASP A 81 3.98 -18.26 5.74
N PRO A 82 2.73 -18.44 6.22
CA PRO A 82 1.84 -17.33 6.55
C PRO A 82 2.42 -16.36 7.59
N ARG A 83 3.29 -16.85 8.48
CA ARG A 83 3.96 -16.04 9.49
C ARG A 83 4.97 -15.10 8.86
N PHE A 84 5.80 -15.59 7.95
CA PHE A 84 6.73 -14.75 7.20
C PHE A 84 6.01 -13.70 6.37
N ARG A 85 4.89 -14.05 5.72
CA ARG A 85 4.08 -13.07 4.97
C ARG A 85 3.67 -11.88 5.83
N LYS A 86 3.18 -12.15 7.05
CA LYS A 86 2.81 -11.10 8.00
C LYS A 86 4.02 -10.27 8.43
N ARG A 87 5.13 -10.90 8.78
CA ARG A 87 6.36 -10.19 9.17
C ARG A 87 6.88 -9.29 8.05
N ILE A 88 6.83 -9.75 6.79
CA ILE A 88 7.20 -8.95 5.61
C ILE A 88 6.26 -7.74 5.45
N GLU A 89 4.95 -7.96 5.48
CA GLU A 89 3.94 -6.89 5.39
C GLU A 89 4.15 -5.86 6.50
N SER A 90 4.36 -6.33 7.74
CA SER A 90 4.60 -5.47 8.89
C SER A 90 5.89 -4.67 8.76
N ALA A 91 7.00 -5.30 8.39
CA ALA A 91 8.28 -4.61 8.21
C ALA A 91 8.20 -3.56 7.09
N ILE A 92 7.52 -3.85 5.97
CA ILE A 92 7.30 -2.88 4.89
C ILE A 92 6.45 -1.71 5.40
N ALA A 93 5.31 -1.98 6.03
CA ALA A 93 4.42 -0.93 6.51
C ALA A 93 5.10 -0.07 7.59
N ASN A 94 5.82 -0.66 8.54
CA ASN A 94 6.58 0.07 9.55
C ASN A 94 7.70 0.92 8.94
N ASN A 95 8.42 0.40 7.94
CA ASN A 95 9.44 1.18 7.24
C ASN A 95 8.82 2.38 6.49
N LEU A 96 7.68 2.17 5.82
CA LEU A 96 6.95 3.26 5.18
C LEU A 96 6.47 4.27 6.21
N TYR A 97 5.92 3.81 7.34
CA TYR A 97 5.33 4.68 8.33
C TYR A 97 6.34 5.55 9.07
N ASN A 98 7.53 5.02 9.33
CA ASN A 98 8.60 5.69 10.07
C ASN A 98 9.54 6.52 9.19
N SER A 99 9.39 6.45 7.86
CA SER A 99 10.19 7.24 6.94
C SER A 99 9.85 8.73 7.03
N LYS A 100 10.89 9.58 7.05
CA LYS A 100 10.78 11.05 7.06
C LYS A 100 10.70 11.66 5.64
N GLU A 101 10.72 10.83 4.63
CA GLU A 101 10.72 11.25 3.24
C GLU A 101 9.31 11.66 2.81
N SER A 102 9.16 12.65 1.93
CA SER A 102 7.83 13.14 1.53
C SER A 102 6.92 12.06 0.94
N TRP A 103 7.50 11.05 0.29
CA TRP A 103 6.76 9.93 -0.28
C TRP A 103 6.13 9.00 0.78
N SER A 104 6.55 9.08 2.05
CA SER A 104 5.94 8.30 3.15
C SER A 104 4.54 8.77 3.53
N GLU A 105 4.17 9.99 3.11
CA GLU A 105 2.82 10.51 3.29
C GLU A 105 1.83 9.90 2.30
N LEU A 106 2.31 9.27 1.22
CA LEU A 106 1.43 8.69 0.21
C LEU A 106 0.73 7.42 0.67
N ILE A 107 1.34 6.62 1.56
CA ILE A 107 0.67 5.43 2.11
C ILE A 107 -0.48 5.82 3.02
N ASP A 108 -1.62 5.16 2.84
CA ASP A 108 -2.76 5.33 3.74
C ASP A 108 -2.41 4.72 5.11
N ARG A 109 -2.56 5.52 6.17
CA ARG A 109 -2.31 5.08 7.56
C ARG A 109 -3.51 4.29 8.08
N GLY A 110 -3.26 3.38 9.03
CA GLY A 110 -4.32 2.58 9.66
C GLY A 110 -4.38 1.12 9.23
N MET A 111 -3.38 0.62 8.48
CA MET A 111 -3.14 -0.82 8.45
C MET A 111 -2.88 -1.30 9.89
N ASN A 112 -3.56 -2.38 10.30
CA ASN A 112 -3.19 -3.14 11.50
C ASN A 112 -1.86 -3.84 11.21
N VAL A 113 -0.79 -3.08 11.36
CA VAL A 113 0.56 -3.62 11.43
C VAL A 113 0.65 -4.25 12.80
N ASP A 114 0.65 -5.59 12.86
CA ASP A 114 0.86 -6.30 14.11
C ASP A 114 2.17 -5.72 14.70
N ASP A 115 2.07 -5.09 15.88
CA ASP A 115 3.15 -4.48 16.64
C ASP A 115 4.28 -5.52 16.90
N PRO A 116 5.48 -5.11 17.34
CA PRO A 116 6.68 -5.95 17.48
C PRO A 116 6.58 -6.93 18.67
N ILE A 117 5.41 -7.53 18.85
CA ILE A 117 5.13 -8.66 19.74
C ILE A 117 6.19 -9.76 19.57
N TRP A 118 6.80 -9.88 18.37
CA TRP A 118 7.86 -10.84 18.08
C TRP A 118 9.21 -10.51 18.73
N GLU A 119 9.56 -9.22 18.92
CA GLU A 119 10.73 -8.82 19.72
C GLU A 119 10.53 -9.23 21.18
N ASP A 120 9.31 -9.03 21.71
CA ASP A 120 8.94 -9.37 23.09
C ASP A 120 8.92 -10.89 23.34
N TYR A 121 8.71 -11.71 22.30
CA TYR A 121 8.81 -13.18 22.37
C TYR A 121 10.22 -13.73 22.13
N GLY A 122 11.22 -12.87 21.93
CA GLY A 122 12.62 -13.29 21.78
C GLY A 122 12.93 -13.98 20.45
N GLU A 123 12.14 -13.71 19.40
CA GLU A 123 12.43 -14.24 18.07
C GLU A 123 13.65 -13.57 17.46
N THR A 124 14.48 -14.38 16.81
CA THR A 124 15.66 -13.87 16.11
C THR A 124 15.21 -13.07 14.88
N PRO A 125 15.62 -11.80 14.75
CA PRO A 125 15.31 -10.99 13.59
C PRO A 125 15.88 -11.63 12.32
N ILE A 126 15.13 -11.53 11.22
CA ILE A 126 15.55 -12.04 9.91
C ILE A 126 15.81 -10.86 8.99
N GLU A 127 16.98 -10.85 8.36
CA GLU A 127 17.31 -9.85 7.36
C GLU A 127 16.98 -10.38 5.97
N ILE A 128 16.14 -9.64 5.24
CA ILE A 128 15.84 -9.92 3.83
C ILE A 128 16.52 -8.87 2.98
N LYS A 129 17.24 -9.32 1.94
CA LYS A 129 17.84 -8.45 0.94
C LYS A 129 16.93 -8.28 -0.27
N ASN A 130 16.64 -7.04 -0.64
CA ASN A 130 16.03 -6.70 -1.91
C ASN A 130 17.06 -6.80 -3.03
N ASN A 131 16.88 -7.75 -3.96
CA ASN A 131 17.77 -7.95 -5.11
C ASN A 131 17.25 -7.29 -6.41
N CYS A 132 16.35 -6.29 -6.30
CA CYS A 132 15.89 -5.54 -7.45
C CYS A 132 16.98 -4.58 -7.93
N GLU A 133 17.33 -4.63 -9.22
CA GLU A 133 18.28 -3.71 -9.85
C GLU A 133 17.79 -2.25 -9.84
N HIS A 134 16.48 -2.06 -9.73
CA HIS A 134 15.85 -0.76 -9.68
C HIS A 134 15.44 -0.39 -8.25
N LYS A 135 15.66 0.87 -7.89
CA LYS A 135 15.23 1.41 -6.60
C LYS A 135 13.70 1.42 -6.49
N ILE A 136 13.17 0.64 -5.56
CA ILE A 136 11.76 0.70 -5.17
C ILE A 136 11.67 1.63 -3.96
N TYR A 137 11.23 2.88 -4.17
CA TYR A 137 11.01 3.81 -3.06
C TYR A 137 10.04 3.22 -2.03
N GLY A 138 10.41 3.29 -0.75
CA GLY A 138 9.68 2.67 0.35
C GLY A 138 10.08 1.23 0.67
N LEU A 139 10.97 0.62 -0.11
CA LEU A 139 11.57 -0.69 0.18
C LEU A 139 13.09 -0.52 0.34
N PRO A 140 13.67 -0.72 1.53
CA PRO A 140 15.10 -0.61 1.74
C PRO A 140 15.84 -1.78 1.06
N GLU A 141 17.16 -1.64 0.89
CA GLU A 141 17.99 -2.75 0.39
C GLU A 141 17.96 -3.94 1.35
N ILE A 142 17.96 -3.65 2.66
CA ILE A 142 17.86 -4.66 3.72
C ILE A 142 16.61 -4.33 4.53
N LEU A 143 15.70 -5.29 4.62
CA LEU A 143 14.50 -5.22 5.43
C LEU A 143 14.66 -6.17 6.62
N LYS A 144 14.55 -5.63 7.84
CA LYS A 144 14.55 -6.43 9.07
C LYS A 144 13.13 -6.88 9.39
N LEU A 145 12.95 -8.19 9.49
CA LEU A 145 11.74 -8.81 9.98
C LEU A 145 11.93 -9.12 11.45
N TYR A 146 11.03 -8.60 12.27
CA TYR A 146 10.92 -8.95 13.69
C TYR A 146 9.83 -9.98 13.86
#